data_AF-A0A7T5BK76-F1
#
_entry.id   AF-A0A7T5BK76-F1
#
_cell.length_a   1.000
_cell.length_b   1.000
_cell.length_c   1.000
_cell.angle_alpha   90.00
_cell.angle_beta   90.00
_cell.angle_gamma   90.00
#
_symmetry.space_group_name_H-M   'P 1'
#
loop_
_entity.id
_entity.type
_entity.pdbx_description
1 polymer ?
#
loop_
_entity_poly.entity_id
_entity_poly.type
_entity_poly.pdbx_seq_one_letter_code
_entity_poly.pdbx_strand_id
1 'polypeptide(L)'
;MGGTSIPDFDVEPAVGPRFLPRVLGVVSAVTGALAVIGWPVPVVSRHARSEHAWERTVQGVQDWLAHDGWRASGSSWLYGAASVAALAGAITLLHPGWTDARKLAVVVGTAGVLLVVGLAVQWALGLPWSNYGQA
;
A
#
# COMPACT_ATOMS: atom_id res chain seq x y z
N MET A 1 36.56 -46.17 -11.65
CA MET A 1 35.78 -44.95 -12.00
C MET A 1 35.10 -44.48 -10.72
N GLY A 2 35.78 -43.65 -9.93
CA GLY A 2 35.23 -43.09 -8.69
C GLY A 2 34.64 -41.73 -8.99
N GLY A 3 33.31 -41.60 -8.84
CA GLY A 3 32.62 -40.34 -9.03
C GLY A 3 32.93 -39.37 -7.89
N THR A 4 33.40 -38.18 -8.25
CA THR A 4 33.51 -37.04 -7.34
C THR A 4 32.10 -36.54 -7.02
N SER A 5 31.57 -36.89 -5.85
CA SER A 5 30.39 -36.23 -5.29
C SER A 5 30.80 -34.83 -4.84
N ILE A 6 30.29 -33.81 -5.52
CA ILE A 6 30.41 -32.42 -5.07
C ILE A 6 29.62 -32.31 -3.76
N PRO A 7 30.22 -31.85 -2.64
CA PRO A 7 29.46 -31.58 -1.43
C PRO A 7 28.44 -30.49 -1.74
N ASP A 8 27.17 -30.83 -1.58
CA ASP A 8 26.05 -29.90 -1.71
C ASP A 8 26.30 -28.80 -0.67
N PHE A 9 26.63 -27.60 -1.13
CA PHE A 9 26.75 -26.46 -0.24
C PHE A 9 25.33 -26.14 0.21
N ASP A 10 25.04 -26.37 1.50
CA ASP A 10 23.88 -25.80 2.18
C ASP A 10 24.03 -24.27 2.16
N VAL A 11 23.64 -23.66 1.03
CA VAL A 11 23.54 -22.22 0.90
C VAL A 11 22.36 -21.81 1.74
N GLU A 12 22.63 -21.39 2.97
CA GLU A 12 21.63 -20.72 3.79
C GLU A 12 21.03 -19.58 2.97
N PRO A 13 19.70 -19.54 2.79
CA PRO A 13 19.10 -18.51 1.97
C PRO A 13 19.47 -17.15 2.56
N ALA A 14 20.00 -16.26 1.72
CA ALA A 14 20.39 -14.89 2.09
C ALA A 14 19.24 -14.09 2.74
N VAL A 15 18.03 -14.62 2.69
CA VAL A 15 16.80 -14.04 3.21
C VAL A 15 16.09 -15.08 4.06
N GLY A 16 16.01 -14.82 5.37
CA GLY A 16 15.33 -15.70 6.31
C GLY A 16 13.82 -15.83 5.99
N PRO A 17 13.16 -16.92 6.43
CA PRO A 17 11.78 -17.26 6.07
C PRO A 17 10.71 -16.22 6.47
N ARG A 18 11.07 -15.25 7.32
CA ARG A 18 10.18 -14.16 7.77
C ARG A 18 10.50 -12.81 7.14
N PHE A 19 11.45 -12.74 6.22
CA PHE A 19 11.84 -11.47 5.61
C PHE A 19 10.70 -10.82 4.83
N LEU A 20 10.08 -11.53 3.89
CA LEU A 20 8.97 -10.99 3.09
C LEU A 20 7.75 -10.59 3.95
N PRO A 21 7.28 -11.41 4.91
CA PRO A 21 6.25 -10.97 5.85
C PRO A 21 6.63 -9.71 6.65
N ARG A 22 7.88 -9.55 7.07
CA ARG A 22 8.34 -8.34 7.78
C ARG A 22 8.32 -7.12 6.87
N VAL A 23 8.79 -7.24 5.63
CA VAL A 23 8.75 -6.15 4.64
C VAL A 23 7.30 -5.72 4.40
N LEU A 24 6.39 -6.67 4.19
CA LEU A 24 4.96 -6.38 4.03
C LEU A 24 4.35 -5.75 5.29
N GLY A 25 4.76 -6.18 6.49
CA GLY A 25 4.36 -5.54 7.74
C GLY A 25 4.83 -4.08 7.84
N VAL A 26 6.07 -3.78 7.46
CA VAL A 26 6.60 -2.41 7.41
C VAL A 26 5.84 -1.57 6.38
N VAL A 27 5.62 -2.10 5.18
CA VAL A 27 4.82 -1.43 4.14
C VAL A 27 3.41 -1.15 4.64
N SER A 28 2.78 -2.11 5.30
CA SER A 28 1.46 -1.95 5.91
C SER A 28 1.44 -0.83 6.95
N ALA A 29 2.43 -0.78 7.84
CA ALA A 29 2.53 0.26 8.87
C ALA A 29 2.73 1.66 8.24
N VAL A 30 3.62 1.80 7.28
CA VAL A 30 3.90 3.08 6.60
C VAL A 30 2.66 3.56 5.86
N THR A 31 2.05 2.70 5.03
CA THR A 31 0.83 3.05 4.30
C THR A 31 -0.35 3.32 5.23
N GLY A 32 -0.47 2.58 6.34
CA GLY A 32 -1.47 2.84 7.36
C GLY A 32 -1.31 4.23 7.99
N ALA A 33 -0.07 4.62 8.33
CA ALA A 33 0.22 5.95 8.83
C ALA A 33 -0.13 7.05 7.80
N LEU A 34 0.23 6.86 6.52
CA LEU A 34 -0.13 7.78 5.44
C LEU A 34 -1.66 7.90 5.26
N ALA A 35 -2.39 6.82 5.45
CA ALA A 35 -3.85 6.81 5.41
C ALA A 35 -4.46 7.66 6.52
N VAL A 36 -3.98 7.45 7.76
CA VAL A 36 -4.46 8.12 8.97
C VAL A 36 -4.21 9.63 8.90
N ILE A 37 -3.03 10.05 8.44
CA ILE A 37 -2.71 11.49 8.32
C ILE A 37 -3.27 12.13 7.04
N GLY A 38 -3.96 11.34 6.20
CA GLY A 38 -4.50 11.79 4.93
C GLY A 38 -3.46 12.37 3.99
N TRP A 39 -2.28 11.75 3.89
CA TRP A 39 -1.20 12.23 3.04
C TRP A 39 -1.63 12.27 1.56
N PRO A 40 -1.22 13.26 0.76
CA PRO A 40 -1.53 13.30 -0.67
C PRO A 40 -0.76 12.24 -1.47
N VAL A 41 -1.43 11.51 -2.36
CA VAL A 41 -0.77 10.55 -3.26
C VAL A 41 0.06 11.30 -4.31
N PRO A 42 1.36 10.99 -4.47
CA PRO A 42 2.19 11.60 -5.52
C PRO A 42 1.65 11.28 -6.91
N VAL A 43 1.52 12.30 -7.76
CA VAL A 43 1.13 12.12 -9.15
C VAL A 43 2.38 11.75 -9.95
N VAL A 44 2.58 10.47 -10.23
CA VAL A 44 3.69 10.01 -11.06
C VAL A 44 3.27 10.05 -12.53
N SER A 45 3.84 10.97 -13.31
CA SER A 45 3.64 10.98 -14.76
C SER A 45 4.38 9.80 -15.39
N ARG A 46 3.65 8.84 -15.96
CA ARG A 46 4.25 7.73 -16.74
C ARG A 46 5.04 8.17 -17.98
N HIS A 47 4.87 9.43 -18.39
CA HIS A 47 5.64 10.05 -19.46
C HIS A 47 6.55 11.12 -18.85
N ALA A 48 7.85 11.07 -19.17
CA ALA A 48 8.93 11.87 -18.59
C ALA A 48 8.86 13.39 -18.90
N ARG A 49 7.67 13.97 -19.06
CA ARG A 49 7.49 15.31 -19.65
C ARG A 49 6.30 16.13 -19.15
N SER A 50 5.66 15.80 -18.03
CA SER A 50 4.72 16.75 -17.43
C SER A 50 5.34 17.41 -16.20
N GLU A 51 5.96 18.58 -16.40
CA GLU A 51 6.35 19.51 -15.34
C GLU A 51 5.19 19.72 -14.33
N HIS A 52 3.96 19.75 -14.84
CA HIS A 52 2.70 19.83 -14.09
C HIS A 52 2.38 18.64 -13.14
N ALA A 53 3.07 17.49 -13.20
CA ALA A 53 2.81 16.38 -12.27
C ALA A 53 3.55 16.58 -10.94
N TRP A 54 4.78 17.08 -11.02
CA TRP A 54 5.54 17.48 -9.85
C TRP A 54 4.88 18.68 -9.16
N GLU A 55 4.51 19.71 -9.91
CA GLU A 55 3.82 20.90 -9.38
C GLU A 55 2.54 20.54 -8.63
N ARG A 56 1.70 19.67 -9.19
CA ARG A 56 0.48 19.19 -8.50
C ARG A 56 0.78 18.43 -7.22
N THR A 57 1.87 17.66 -7.19
CA THR A 57 2.29 16.95 -5.98
C THR A 57 2.79 17.94 -4.92
N VAL A 58 3.60 18.92 -5.31
CA VAL A 58 4.09 19.98 -4.41
C VAL A 58 2.93 20.80 -3.86
N GLN A 59 1.98 21.19 -4.70
CA GLN A 59 0.80 21.94 -4.28
C GLN A 59 -0.05 21.12 -3.29
N GLY A 60 -0.29 19.83 -3.56
CA GLY A 60 -1.00 18.96 -2.62
C GLY A 60 -0.31 18.83 -1.26
N VAL A 61 1.03 18.84 -1.22
CA VAL A 61 1.80 18.85 0.03
C VAL A 61 1.72 20.20 0.74
N GLN A 62 1.77 21.31 0.00
CA GLN A 62 1.62 22.65 0.57
C GLN A 62 0.23 22.84 1.18
N ASP A 63 -0.82 22.43 0.48
CA ASP A 63 -2.20 22.45 0.96
C ASP A 63 -2.37 21.60 2.22
N TRP A 64 -1.76 20.40 2.23
CA TRP A 64 -1.74 19.54 3.41
C TRP A 64 -1.03 20.23 4.61
N LEU A 65 0.12 20.85 4.39
CA LEU A 65 0.89 21.54 5.43
C LEU A 65 0.17 22.79 5.96
N ALA A 66 -0.54 23.51 5.10
CA ALA A 66 -1.26 24.73 5.46
C ALA A 66 -2.60 24.47 6.15
N HIS A 67 -3.12 23.23 6.10
CA HIS A 67 -4.40 22.89 6.70
C HIS A 67 -4.28 22.59 8.19
N ASP A 68 -5.08 23.29 8.98
CA ASP A 68 -5.25 23.05 10.41
C ASP A 68 -6.40 22.06 10.67
N GLY A 69 -6.14 21.03 11.49
CA GLY A 69 -7.14 20.04 11.88
C GLY A 69 -6.95 18.65 11.27
N TRP A 70 -8.00 17.84 11.32
CA TRP A 70 -7.95 16.46 10.85
C TRP A 70 -8.01 16.40 9.32
N ARG A 71 -7.04 15.71 8.72
CA ARG A 71 -6.87 15.62 7.26
C ARG A 71 -7.46 14.33 6.74
N ALA A 72 -8.45 14.43 5.85
CA ALA A 72 -9.08 13.30 5.22
C ALA A 72 -9.19 13.56 3.72
N SER A 73 -8.71 12.61 2.92
CA SER A 73 -8.85 12.67 1.47
C SER A 73 -9.06 11.29 0.88
N GLY A 74 -9.44 11.22 -0.40
CA GLY A 74 -9.57 9.95 -1.12
C GLY A 74 -8.26 9.17 -1.15
N SER A 75 -7.13 9.86 -0.97
CA SER A 75 -5.82 9.25 -0.73
C SER A 75 -5.78 8.39 0.53
N SER A 76 -6.54 8.74 1.59
CA SER A 76 -6.66 7.92 2.79
C SER A 76 -7.22 6.53 2.48
N TRP A 77 -8.21 6.42 1.59
CA TRP A 77 -8.75 5.12 1.18
C TRP A 77 -7.76 4.30 0.36
N LEU A 78 -6.99 4.96 -0.51
CA LEU A 78 -5.93 4.30 -1.29
C LEU A 78 -4.82 3.75 -0.39
N TYR A 79 -4.32 4.57 0.53
CA TYR A 79 -3.31 4.16 1.50
C TYR A 79 -3.85 3.10 2.47
N GLY A 80 -5.10 3.21 2.90
CA GLY A 80 -5.76 2.21 3.75
C GLY A 80 -5.92 0.87 3.04
N ALA A 81 -6.36 0.87 1.78
CA ALA A 81 -6.45 -0.34 0.97
C ALA A 81 -5.08 -0.99 0.74
N ALA A 82 -4.04 -0.19 0.46
CA ALA A 82 -2.67 -0.68 0.35
C ALA A 82 -2.15 -1.28 1.66
N SER A 83 -2.46 -0.65 2.80
CA SER A 83 -2.09 -1.13 4.13
C SER A 83 -2.74 -2.48 4.45
N VAL A 84 -4.04 -2.61 4.17
CA VAL A 84 -4.78 -3.86 4.35
C VAL A 84 -4.29 -4.93 3.39
N ALA A 85 -4.05 -4.61 2.12
CA ALA A 85 -3.49 -5.55 1.16
C ALA A 85 -2.12 -6.08 1.60
N ALA A 86 -1.24 -5.21 2.07
CA ALA A 86 0.08 -5.58 2.56
C ALA A 86 0.00 -6.46 3.82
N LEU A 87 -0.87 -6.11 4.78
CA LEU A 87 -1.08 -6.92 5.98
C LEU A 87 -1.68 -8.29 5.66
N ALA A 88 -2.73 -8.33 4.84
CA ALA A 88 -3.33 -9.56 4.35
C ALA A 88 -2.29 -10.42 3.61
N GLY A 89 -1.45 -9.80 2.77
CA GLY A 89 -0.35 -10.47 2.10
C GLY A 89 0.64 -11.10 3.09
N ALA A 90 1.06 -10.37 4.11
CA ALA A 90 1.93 -10.89 5.17
C ALA A 90 1.31 -12.11 5.86
N ILE A 91 0.01 -12.04 6.19
CA ILE A 91 -0.73 -13.15 6.80
C ILE A 91 -0.76 -14.36 5.86
N THR A 92 -1.02 -14.18 4.57
CA THR A 92 -1.06 -15.31 3.62
C THR A 92 0.28 -16.02 3.48
N LEU A 93 1.41 -15.30 3.59
CA LEU A 93 2.75 -15.88 3.57
C LEU A 93 3.05 -16.70 4.84
N LEU A 94 2.38 -16.40 5.96
CA LEU A 94 2.48 -17.17 7.19
C LEU A 94 1.59 -18.43 7.18
N HIS A 95 0.73 -18.60 6.17
CA HIS A 95 -0.16 -19.75 6.02
C HIS A 95 0.09 -20.50 4.70
N PRO A 96 1.20 -21.28 4.61
CA PRO A 96 1.57 -21.96 3.37
C PRO A 96 0.52 -22.99 2.89
N GLY A 97 -0.23 -23.59 3.82
CA GLY A 97 -1.28 -24.58 3.52
C GLY A 97 -2.58 -24.02 2.92
N TRP A 98 -2.68 -22.71 2.67
CA TRP A 98 -3.85 -22.13 2.00
C TRP A 98 -3.74 -22.25 0.48
N THR A 99 -4.88 -22.49 -0.17
CA THR A 99 -4.98 -22.45 -1.64
C THR A 99 -4.75 -21.03 -2.16
N ASP A 100 -4.22 -20.91 -3.38
CA ASP A 100 -3.94 -19.59 -3.97
C ASP A 100 -5.20 -18.76 -4.17
N ALA A 101 -6.32 -19.41 -4.52
CA ALA A 101 -7.63 -18.76 -4.60
C ALA A 101 -8.04 -18.14 -3.25
N ARG A 102 -7.79 -18.84 -2.12
CA ARG A 102 -8.07 -18.31 -0.79
C ARG A 102 -7.16 -17.14 -0.45
N LYS A 103 -5.85 -17.23 -0.74
CA LYS A 103 -4.90 -16.14 -0.51
C LYS A 103 -5.30 -14.89 -1.29
N LEU A 104 -5.63 -15.06 -2.57
CA LEU A 104 -6.07 -13.97 -3.44
C LEU A 104 -7.39 -13.37 -2.95
N ALA A 105 -8.37 -14.20 -2.59
CA ALA A 105 -9.63 -13.72 -2.04
C ALA A 105 -9.45 -12.92 -0.74
N VAL A 106 -8.55 -13.35 0.14
CA VAL A 106 -8.26 -12.61 1.38
C VAL A 106 -7.64 -11.26 1.07
N VAL A 107 -6.59 -11.21 0.23
CA VAL A 107 -5.88 -9.96 -0.10
C VAL A 107 -6.76 -9.00 -0.90
N VAL A 108 -7.27 -9.46 -2.05
CA VAL A 108 -8.04 -8.63 -2.98
C VAL A 108 -9.42 -8.32 -2.42
N GLY A 109 -10.05 -9.28 -1.76
CA GLY A 109 -11.37 -9.09 -1.16
C GLY A 109 -11.36 -8.04 -0.06
N THR A 110 -10.47 -8.16 0.94
CA THR A 110 -10.46 -7.19 2.05
C THR A 110 -10.02 -5.80 1.60
N ALA A 111 -8.95 -5.68 0.81
CA ALA A 111 -8.48 -4.40 0.33
C ALA A 111 -9.47 -3.75 -0.66
N GLY A 112 -10.06 -4.55 -1.55
CA GLY A 112 -11.04 -4.09 -2.54
C GLY A 112 -12.34 -3.62 -1.87
N VAL A 113 -12.85 -4.36 -0.88
CA VAL A 113 -14.02 -3.95 -0.10
C VAL A 113 -13.76 -2.63 0.59
N LEU A 114 -12.62 -2.47 1.27
CA LEU A 114 -12.29 -1.20 1.94
C LEU A 114 -12.24 -0.04 0.95
N LEU A 115 -11.59 -0.24 -0.21
CA LEU A 115 -11.44 0.80 -1.21
C LEU A 115 -12.79 1.23 -1.80
N VAL A 116 -13.61 0.26 -2.21
CA VAL A 116 -14.91 0.51 -2.83
C VAL A 116 -15.88 1.14 -1.82
N VAL A 117 -15.99 0.56 -0.62
CA VAL A 117 -16.90 1.08 0.41
C VAL A 117 -16.45 2.46 0.88
N GLY A 118 -15.16 2.66 1.10
CA GLY A 118 -14.62 3.96 1.52
C GLY A 118 -14.94 5.07 0.52
N LEU A 119 -14.64 4.84 -0.75
CA LEU A 119 -14.94 5.81 -1.82
C LEU A 119 -16.45 6.01 -2.01
N ALA A 120 -17.25 4.94 -1.93
CA ALA A 120 -18.70 5.02 -2.04
C ALA A 120 -19.31 5.83 -0.89
N VAL A 121 -18.83 5.65 0.34
CA VAL A 121 -19.26 6.43 1.52
C VAL A 121 -18.86 7.89 1.35
N GLN A 122 -17.63 8.18 0.94
CA GLN A 122 -17.17 9.56 0.71
C GLN A 122 -18.04 10.26 -0.35
N TRP A 123 -18.34 9.56 -1.44
CA TRP A 123 -19.22 10.05 -2.50
C TRP A 123 -20.66 10.24 -2.03
N ALA A 124 -21.23 9.26 -1.31
CA ALA A 124 -22.61 9.31 -0.82
C ALA A 124 -22.84 10.44 0.20
N LEU A 125 -21.80 10.80 0.96
CA LEU A 125 -21.81 11.93 1.89
C LEU A 125 -21.53 13.29 1.22
N GLY A 126 -21.30 13.30 -0.11
CA GLY A 126 -20.96 14.52 -0.85
C GLY A 126 -19.64 15.15 -0.40
N LEU A 127 -18.74 14.37 0.21
CA LEU A 127 -17.47 14.88 0.69
C LEU A 127 -16.52 15.13 -0.49
N PRO A 128 -15.79 16.26 -0.50
CA PRO A 128 -14.80 16.52 -1.54
C PRO A 128 -13.70 15.45 -1.51
N TRP A 129 -12.98 15.29 -2.62
CA TRP A 129 -11.87 14.35 -2.68
C TRP A 129 -10.82 14.63 -1.59
N SER A 130 -10.56 15.89 -1.26
CA SER A 130 -9.70 16.29 -0.15
C SER A 130 -10.38 17.41 0.63
N ASN A 131 -10.27 17.39 1.96
CA ASN A 131 -10.75 18.50 2.80
C ASN A 131 -9.71 19.61 3.00
N TYR A 132 -8.48 19.42 2.51
CA TYR A 132 -7.39 20.41 2.58
C TYR A 132 -6.98 20.98 1.22
N GLY A 133 -7.38 20.35 0.11
CA GLY A 133 -7.16 20.90 -1.23
C GLY A 133 -8.29 21.87 -1.59
N GLN A 134 -7.95 23.12 -1.91
CA GLN A 134 -8.94 24.05 -2.47
C GLN A 134 -9.33 23.60 -3.88
N ALA A 135 -10.64 23.54 -4.14
CA ALA A 135 -11.14 23.60 -5.52
C ALA A 135 -10.96 25.02 -6.07
#